data_AF-A0AAN8E2G9-F1
#
_entry.id   AF-A0AAN8E2G9-F1
#
_cell.length_a   1.000
_cell.length_b   1.000
_cell.length_c   1.000
_cell.angle_alpha   90.00
_cell.angle_beta   90.00
_cell.angle_gamma   90.00
#
_symmetry.space_group_name_H-M   'P 1'
#
loop_
_entity.id
_entity.type
_entity.pdbx_description
1 polymer ?
#
loop_
_entity_poly.entity_id
_entity_poly.type
_entity_poly.pdbx_seq_one_letter_code
_entity_poly.pdbx_strand_id
1 'polypeptide(L)'
;MFPSLVDLHHKNGLDLGDTYKNDNACRTFVQAIGQSMKDDLVEKLKNTHFFSVMSDSSVDRSVKDQEMVYLTYVEDGKPVN
;
A
#
# COMPACT_ATOMS: atom_id res chain seq x y z
N MET A 1 -14.93 4.19 5.61
CA MET A 1 -13.52 4.67 5.70
C MET A 1 -13.14 4.82 7.17
N PHE A 2 -11.90 4.50 7.57
CA PHE A 2 -11.45 4.79 8.93
C PHE A 2 -11.60 6.30 9.17
N PRO A 3 -12.35 6.74 10.20
CA PRO A 3 -12.61 8.17 10.44
C PRO A 3 -11.31 9.00 10.51
N SER A 4 -10.26 8.43 11.09
CA SER A 4 -8.93 9.03 11.18
C SER A 4 -8.28 9.31 9.81
N LEU A 5 -8.53 8.48 8.79
CA LEU A 5 -8.01 8.65 7.43
C LEU A 5 -8.80 9.74 6.67
N VAL A 6 -10.13 9.79 6.84
CA VAL A 6 -10.96 10.88 6.27
C VAL A 6 -10.50 12.22 6.81
N ASP A 7 -10.31 12.31 8.13
CA ASP A 7 -9.87 13.53 8.79
C ASP A 7 -8.47 13.95 8.35
N LEU A 8 -7.57 12.98 8.13
CA LEU A 8 -6.23 13.24 7.60
C LEU A 8 -6.29 13.83 6.18
N HIS A 9 -7.12 13.25 5.30
CA HIS A 9 -7.28 13.74 3.93
C HIS A 9 -7.92 15.13 3.89
N HIS A 10 -8.93 15.41 4.71
CA HIS A 10 -9.48 16.76 4.85
C HIS A 10 -8.44 17.77 5.35
N LYS A 11 -7.60 17.39 6.33
CA LYS A 11 -6.50 18.24 6.81
C LYS A 11 -5.45 18.52 5.73
N ASN A 12 -5.26 17.58 4.81
CA ASN A 12 -4.39 17.74 3.65
C ASN A 12 -5.06 18.52 2.49
N GLY A 13 -6.26 19.07 2.70
CA GLY A 13 -7.00 19.87 1.72
C GLY A 13 -7.73 19.04 0.65
N LEU A 14 -7.81 17.73 0.83
CA LEU A 14 -8.50 16.83 -0.09
C LEU A 14 -9.98 16.74 0.32
N ASP A 15 -10.88 17.34 -0.48
CA ASP A 15 -12.32 17.16 -0.31
C ASP A 15 -12.73 15.81 -0.90
N LEU A 16 -13.02 14.85 -0.02
CA LEU A 16 -13.46 13.52 -0.40
C LEU A 16 -14.96 13.49 -0.72
N GLY A 17 -15.75 14.53 -0.42
CA GLY A 17 -17.20 14.50 -0.58
C GLY A 17 -17.92 13.41 0.25
N ASP A 18 -19.25 13.37 0.18
CA ASP A 18 -20.05 12.41 0.98
C ASP A 18 -19.97 10.97 0.47
N THR A 19 -19.57 10.77 -0.79
CA THR A 19 -19.55 9.45 -1.44
C THR A 19 -18.56 8.49 -0.79
N TYR A 20 -17.43 8.99 -0.25
CA TYR A 20 -16.37 8.16 0.34
C TYR A 20 -16.60 7.84 1.82
N LYS A 21 -17.68 8.37 2.41
CA LYS A 21 -18.12 8.03 3.77
C LYS A 21 -18.79 6.66 3.85
N ASN A 22 -19.22 6.09 2.71
CA ASN A 22 -19.75 4.73 2.68
C ASN A 22 -18.62 3.68 2.50
N ASP A 23 -18.81 2.50 3.08
CA ASP A 23 -17.77 1.45 3.09
C ASP A 23 -17.43 0.89 1.70
N ASN A 24 -18.38 0.95 0.77
CA ASN A 24 -18.20 0.41 -0.58
C ASN A 24 -17.25 1.30 -1.41
N ALA A 25 -17.50 2.61 -1.42
CA ALA A 25 -16.64 3.60 -2.06
C ALA A 25 -15.26 3.68 -1.39
N CYS A 26 -15.20 3.55 -0.06
CA CYS A 26 -13.94 3.45 0.66
C CYS A 26 -13.11 2.24 0.20
N ARG A 27 -13.74 1.07 0.03
CA ARG A 27 -13.06 -0.12 -0.48
C ARG A 27 -12.50 0.13 -1.88
N THR A 28 -13.30 0.70 -2.78
CA THR A 28 -12.85 1.07 -4.13
C THR A 28 -11.66 2.03 -4.09
N PHE A 29 -11.69 3.01 -3.20
CA PHE A 29 -10.62 4.00 -3.08
C PHE A 29 -9.32 3.40 -2.57
N VAL A 30 -9.37 2.62 -1.49
CA VAL A 30 -8.19 1.92 -0.95
C VAL A 30 -7.63 0.94 -1.99
N GLN A 31 -8.50 0.25 -2.72
CA GLN A 31 -8.07 -0.64 -3.80
C GLN A 31 -7.39 0.13 -4.95
N ALA A 32 -7.90 1.31 -5.32
CA ALA A 32 -7.30 2.15 -6.35
C ALA A 32 -5.92 2.67 -5.93
N ILE A 33 -5.76 3.12 -4.67
CA ILE A 33 -4.46 3.53 -4.11
C ILE A 33 -3.48 2.35 -4.14
N GLY A 34 -3.90 1.19 -3.63
CA GLY A 34 -3.05 0.00 -3.60
C GLY A 34 -2.63 -0.44 -5.01
N GLN A 35 -3.52 -0.34 -5.99
CA GLN A 35 -3.22 -0.64 -7.38
C GLN A 35 -2.22 0.37 -7.97
N SER A 36 -2.42 1.67 -7.77
CA SER A 36 -1.50 2.71 -8.24
C SER A 36 -0.09 2.53 -7.67
N MET A 37 0.03 2.31 -6.36
CA MET A 37 1.33 2.07 -5.72
C MET A 37 2.01 0.81 -6.24
N LYS A 38 1.23 -0.25 -6.53
CA LYS A 38 1.73 -1.49 -7.10
C LYS A 38 2.24 -1.29 -8.53
N ASP A 39 1.50 -0.55 -9.36
CA ASP A 39 1.89 -0.31 -10.75
C ASP A 39 3.19 0.51 -10.82
N ASP A 40 3.32 1.55 -9.99
CA ASP A 40 4.55 2.34 -9.84
C ASP A 40 5.72 1.46 -9.39
N LEU A 41 5.52 0.61 -8.38
CA LEU A 41 6.55 -0.32 -7.91
C LEU A 41 6.98 -1.30 -9.00
N VAL A 42 6.02 -1.87 -9.75
CA VAL A 42 6.32 -2.80 -10.85
C VAL A 42 7.14 -2.12 -11.94
N GLU A 43 6.86 -0.86 -12.27
CA GLU A 43 7.66 -0.11 -13.23
C GLU A 43 9.11 0.07 -12.75
N LYS A 44 9.30 0.45 -11.47
CA LYS A 44 10.64 0.58 -10.89
C LYS A 44 11.41 -0.75 -10.89
N LEU A 45 10.73 -1.84 -10.55
CA LEU A 45 11.34 -3.17 -10.53
C LEU A 45 11.69 -3.71 -11.92
N LYS A 46 10.99 -3.29 -12.97
CA LYS A 46 11.38 -3.61 -14.35
C LYS A 46 12.68 -2.93 -14.77
N ASN A 47 12.98 -1.78 -14.18
CA ASN A 47 14.12 -0.94 -14.55
C ASN A 47 15.33 -1.12 -13.62
N THR A 48 15.16 -1.75 -12.45
CA THR A 48 16.27 -2.03 -11.52
C THR A 48 17.03 -3.29 -11.91
N HIS A 49 18.34 -3.30 -11.66
CA HIS A 49 19.19 -4.46 -11.87
C HIS A 49 19.16 -5.43 -10.68
N PHE A 50 18.87 -4.91 -9.49
CA PHE A 50 18.96 -5.66 -8.24
C PHE A 50 17.81 -5.28 -7.32
N PHE A 51 17.13 -6.31 -6.81
CA PHE A 51 16.14 -6.18 -5.75
C PHE A 51 16.20 -7.41 -4.85
N SER A 52 15.67 -7.25 -3.64
CA SER A 52 15.53 -8.28 -2.62
C SER A 52 14.07 -8.35 -2.19
N VAL A 53 13.61 -9.57 -1.92
CA VAL A 53 12.28 -9.84 -1.36
C VAL A 53 12.50 -10.59 -0.05
N MET A 54 11.87 -10.11 1.01
CA MET A 54 11.84 -10.76 2.32
C MET A 54 10.39 -11.13 2.61
N SER A 55 10.12 -12.41 2.87
CA SER A 55 8.82 -12.85 3.36
C SER A 55 8.95 -13.30 4.80
N ASP A 56 8.11 -12.76 5.67
CA ASP A 56 7.99 -13.16 7.07
C ASP A 56 6.58 -13.69 7.32
N SER A 57 6.50 -14.98 7.64
CA SER A 57 5.25 -15.66 7.96
C SER A 57 5.12 -15.82 9.47
N SER A 58 4.00 -15.38 10.04
CA SER A 58 3.68 -15.64 11.45
C SER A 58 2.52 -16.63 11.58
N VAL A 59 2.66 -17.59 12.49
CA VAL A 59 1.59 -18.53 12.81
C VAL A 59 0.87 -18.00 14.04
N ASP A 60 -0.20 -17.23 13.83
CA ASP A 60 -1.05 -16.83 14.92
C ASP A 60 -1.92 -18.03 15.36
N ARG A 61 -2.08 -18.23 16.67
CA ARG A 61 -2.79 -19.41 17.24
C ARG A 61 -4.27 -19.49 16.84
N SER A 62 -4.79 -18.51 16.11
CA SER A 62 -6.19 -18.35 15.71
C SER A 62 -6.51 -18.78 14.26
N VAL A 63 -5.64 -19.52 13.57
CA VAL A 63 -5.90 -20.06 12.21
C VAL A 63 -6.11 -18.94 11.17
N LYS A 64 -5.27 -17.91 11.20
CA LYS A 64 -5.12 -16.99 10.08
C LYS A 64 -3.63 -16.90 9.77
N ASP A 65 -3.23 -17.50 8.65
CA ASP A 65 -1.89 -17.33 8.13
C ASP A 65 -1.70 -15.85 7.78
N GLN A 66 -0.75 -15.21 8.46
CA GLN A 66 -0.33 -13.84 8.16
C GLN A 66 1.05 -13.92 7.52
N GLU A 67 1.13 -13.49 6.26
CA GLU A 67 2.37 -13.38 5.51
C GLU A 67 2.63 -11.90 5.22
N MET A 68 3.82 -11.43 5.61
CA MET A 68 4.30 -10.09 5.31
C MET A 68 5.38 -10.20 4.25
N VAL A 69 5.15 -9.56 3.09
CA VAL A 69 6.15 -9.46 2.03
C VAL A 69 6.72 -8.06 2.02
N TYR A 70 8.04 -7.95 2.13
CA TYR A 70 8.81 -6.72 2.07
C TYR A 70 9.74 -6.73 0.87
N LEU A 71 9.87 -5.60 0.19
CA LEU A 71 10.63 -5.48 -1.05
C LEU A 71 11.61 -4.30 -0.93
N THR A 72 12.85 -4.51 -1.37
CA THR A 72 13.87 -3.47 -1.43
C THR A 72 14.56 -3.54 -2.78
N TYR A 73 14.69 -2.43 -3.49
CA TYR A 73 15.36 -2.34 -4.78
C TYR A 73 16.46 -1.28 -4.77
N VAL A 74 17.39 -1.35 -5.73
CA VAL A 74 18.45 -0.37 -5.86
C VAL A 74 18.07 0.70 -6.88
N GLU A 75 18.14 1.96 -6.47
CA GLU A 75 17.96 3.15 -7.30
C GLU A 75 19.15 4.09 -7.05
N ASP A 76 19.85 4.50 -8.11
CA ASP A 76 21.05 5.35 -8.03
C ASP A 76 22.12 4.86 -7.03
N GLY A 77 22.32 3.54 -6.96
CA GLY A 77 23.29 2.90 -6.08
C GLY A 77 22.88 2.89 -4.60
N LYS A 78 21.64 3.27 -4.27
CA LYS A 78 21.10 3.27 -2.91
C LYS A 78 19.91 2.31 -2.79
N PRO A 79 19.74 1.62 -1.65
CA PRO A 79 18.56 0.82 -1.40
C PRO A 79 17.34 1.72 -1.16
N VAL A 80 16.22 1.36 -1.78
CA VAL A 80 14.89 1.99 -1.67
C VAL A 80 13.86 0.92 -1.33
N ASN A 81 12.91 1.30 -0.49
CA ASN A 81 11.84 0.44 0.02
C ASN A 81 10.51 0.83 -0.61
#